data_AF-A0A7S1H704-F1
#
_entry.id   AF-A0A7S1H704-F1
#
_cell.length_a   1.000
_cell.length_b   1.000
_cell.length_c   1.000
_cell.angle_alpha   90.00
_cell.angle_beta   90.00
_cell.angle_gamma   90.00
#
_symmetry.space_group_name_H-M   'P 1'
#
loop_
_entity.id
_entity.type
_entity.pdbx_description
1 polymer ?
#
loop_
_entity_poly.entity_id
_entity_poly.type
_entity_poly.pdbx_seq_one_letter_code
_entity_poly.pdbx_strand_id
1 'polypeptide(L)'
;GGLMSVTGERDDLPGGGPQKVGVAVADLFTGLYATVAILAALRHRDATGQGQIIDMALLDTQLAMLANLGSNYLCSGKVPGRMGNAHQNIVPYQTFEASDGHLILAVGNDRQFTKFCEIAGRPAWAIDPRFATNAERVRHRAVLVPLLE
;
A
#
# COMPACT_ATOMS: atom_id res chain seq x y z
N GLY A 1 0.03 -7.61 -14.70
CA GLY A 1 -0.11 -7.67 -13.24
C GLY A 1 0.08 -6.33 -12.56
N GLY A 2 1.19 -5.61 -12.78
CA GLY A 2 1.46 -4.30 -12.18
C GLY A 2 2.27 -4.34 -10.87
N LEU A 3 2.26 -5.47 -10.14
CA LEU A 3 2.96 -5.58 -8.85
C LEU A 3 4.46 -5.25 -8.91
N MET A 4 5.24 -5.83 -9.84
CA MET A 4 6.66 -5.48 -9.98
C MET A 4 6.89 -4.01 -10.35
N SER A 5 5.92 -3.35 -11.00
CA SER A 5 6.02 -1.93 -11.32
C SER A 5 5.98 -1.03 -10.09
N VAL A 6 5.45 -1.54 -8.97
CA VAL A 6 5.24 -0.78 -7.73
C VAL A 6 5.99 -1.38 -6.54
N THR A 7 6.60 -2.55 -6.71
CA THR A 7 7.43 -3.24 -5.70
C THR A 7 8.92 -3.05 -5.98
N GLY A 8 9.66 -2.64 -4.95
CA GLY A 8 11.09 -2.36 -5.01
C GLY A 8 11.42 -0.97 -4.49
N GLU A 9 12.72 -0.69 -4.37
CA GLU A 9 13.20 0.65 -4.05
C GLU A 9 12.94 1.62 -5.22
N ARG A 10 12.87 2.92 -4.89
CA ARG A 10 12.72 4.02 -5.84
C ARG A 10 13.80 3.97 -6.93
N ASP A 11 13.41 4.35 -8.14
CA ASP A 11 14.26 4.26 -9.33
C ASP A 11 15.48 5.21 -9.30
N ASP A 12 15.40 6.28 -8.51
CA ASP A 12 16.49 7.25 -8.37
C ASP A 12 17.54 6.85 -7.30
N LEU A 13 17.33 5.72 -6.60
CA LEU A 13 18.25 5.22 -5.58
C LEU A 13 19.07 4.01 -6.09
N PRO A 14 20.30 3.82 -5.59
CA PRO A 14 21.09 2.63 -5.89
C PRO A 14 20.35 1.35 -5.49
N GLY A 15 20.32 0.36 -6.39
CA GLY A 15 19.57 -0.89 -6.18
C GLY A 15 18.05 -0.79 -6.45
N GLY A 16 17.59 0.38 -6.92
CA GLY A 16 16.23 0.59 -7.41
C GLY A 16 15.88 -0.22 -8.65
N GLY A 17 14.58 -0.32 -8.92
CA GLY A 17 14.02 -1.05 -10.06
C GLY A 17 12.97 -2.08 -9.68
N PRO A 18 12.30 -2.70 -10.68
CA PRO A 18 11.19 -3.61 -10.46
C PRO A 18 11.64 -4.89 -9.76
N GLN A 19 11.05 -5.18 -8.61
CA GLN A 19 11.33 -6.39 -7.84
C GLN A 19 10.12 -7.31 -7.79
N LYS A 20 10.35 -8.61 -7.92
CA LYS A 20 9.31 -9.61 -7.66
C LYS A 20 9.00 -9.66 -6.17
N VAL A 21 7.75 -9.96 -5.83
CA VAL A 21 7.41 -10.34 -4.45
C VAL A 21 8.15 -11.64 -4.11
N GLY A 22 8.57 -11.79 -2.84
CA GLY A 22 9.39 -12.93 -2.39
C GLY A 22 8.73 -14.31 -2.52
N VAL A 23 7.43 -14.35 -2.79
CA VAL A 23 6.62 -15.56 -3.01
C VAL A 23 5.81 -15.44 -4.30
N ALA A 24 5.24 -16.56 -4.76
CA ALA A 24 4.36 -16.63 -5.92
C ALA A 24 2.99 -16.00 -5.65
N VAL A 25 2.97 -14.68 -5.42
CA VAL A 25 1.79 -13.95 -4.95
C VAL A 25 0.60 -14.03 -5.91
N ALA A 26 0.86 -14.06 -7.23
CA ALA A 26 -0.18 -14.21 -8.24
C ALA A 26 -0.90 -15.55 -8.10
N ASP A 27 -0.15 -16.63 -7.89
CA ASP A 27 -0.70 -17.98 -7.73
C ASP A 27 -1.50 -18.07 -6.42
N LEU A 28 -0.93 -17.57 -5.32
CA LEU A 28 -1.57 -17.60 -4.00
C LEU A 28 -2.90 -16.84 -4.00
N PHE A 29 -2.91 -15.61 -4.53
CA PHE A 29 -4.15 -14.84 -4.59
C PHE A 29 -5.14 -15.42 -5.58
N THR A 30 -4.71 -15.97 -6.70
CA THR A 30 -5.63 -16.66 -7.62
C THR A 30 -6.27 -17.89 -6.97
N GLY A 31 -5.51 -18.66 -6.19
CA GLY A 31 -6.05 -19.74 -5.37
C GLY A 31 -7.08 -19.26 -4.34
N LEU A 32 -6.84 -18.12 -3.68
CA LEU A 32 -7.80 -17.53 -2.74
C LEU A 32 -9.07 -17.03 -3.43
N TYR A 33 -8.96 -16.31 -4.55
CA TYR A 33 -10.11 -15.87 -5.34
C TYR A 33 -10.90 -17.06 -5.91
N ALA A 34 -10.22 -18.09 -6.41
CA ALA A 34 -10.84 -19.33 -6.87
C ALA A 34 -11.62 -20.02 -5.73
N THR A 35 -11.03 -20.05 -4.53
CA THR A 35 -11.69 -20.59 -3.33
C THR A 35 -12.99 -19.83 -3.03
N VAL A 36 -12.95 -18.49 -3.03
CA VAL A 36 -14.14 -17.66 -2.82
C VAL A 36 -15.19 -17.88 -3.91
N ALA A 37 -14.77 -17.99 -5.18
CA ALA A 37 -15.66 -18.26 -6.30
C ALA A 37 -16.34 -19.64 -6.18
N ILE A 38 -15.60 -20.68 -5.78
CA ILE A 38 -16.14 -22.03 -5.54
C ILE A 38 -17.16 -22.00 -4.40
N LEU A 39 -16.85 -21.33 -3.28
CA LEU A 39 -17.79 -21.19 -2.17
C LEU A 39 -19.08 -20.47 -2.60
N ALA A 40 -18.97 -19.43 -3.42
CA ALA A 40 -20.12 -18.74 -3.99
C ALA A 40 -20.93 -19.64 -4.94
N ALA A 41 -20.27 -20.44 -5.78
CA ALA A 41 -20.93 -21.38 -6.69
C ALA A 41 -21.63 -22.53 -5.93
N LEU A 42 -21.05 -23.02 -4.84
CA LEU A 42 -21.70 -23.99 -3.96
C LEU A 42 -22.97 -23.40 -3.33
N ARG A 43 -22.90 -22.15 -2.84
CA ARG A 43 -24.08 -21.46 -2.31
C ARG A 43 -25.16 -21.25 -3.38
N HIS A 44 -24.76 -20.95 -4.61
CA HIS A 44 -25.68 -20.85 -5.76
C HIS A 44 -26.34 -22.19 -6.09
N ARG A 45 -25.55 -23.27 -6.13
CA ARG A 45 -26.06 -24.63 -6.33
C ARG A 45 -27.05 -25.03 -5.25
N ASP A 46 -26.78 -24.74 -3.99
CA ASP A 46 -27.69 -25.09 -2.89
C ASP A 46 -29.05 -24.35 -3.01
N ALA A 47 -29.06 -23.16 -3.61
CA ALA A 47 -30.28 -22.38 -3.82
C ALA A 47 -31.04 -22.73 -5.11
N THR A 48 -30.35 -23.21 -6.15
CA THR A 48 -30.91 -23.33 -7.51
C THR A 48 -30.87 -24.74 -8.10
N GLY A 49 -30.06 -25.63 -7.53
CA GLY A 49 -29.73 -26.93 -8.09
C GLY A 49 -28.73 -26.89 -9.26
N GLN A 50 -28.25 -25.71 -9.67
CA GLN A 50 -27.38 -25.56 -10.85
C GLN A 50 -25.91 -25.34 -10.48
N GLY A 51 -25.02 -25.95 -11.26
CA GLY A 51 -23.57 -25.67 -11.20
C GLY A 51 -23.18 -24.43 -11.98
N GLN A 52 -21.91 -24.05 -11.92
CA GLN A 52 -21.35 -22.92 -12.68
C GLN A 52 -19.95 -23.26 -13.18
N ILE A 53 -19.54 -22.63 -14.28
CA ILE A 53 -18.15 -22.61 -14.74
C ILE A 53 -17.46 -21.42 -14.08
N ILE A 54 -16.28 -21.65 -13.52
CA ILE A 54 -15.44 -20.61 -12.92
C ILE A 54 -14.19 -20.50 -13.78
N ASP A 55 -13.99 -19.34 -14.39
CA ASP A 55 -12.78 -19.00 -15.14
C ASP A 55 -11.95 -18.00 -14.33
N MET A 56 -10.72 -18.39 -13.97
CA MET A 56 -9.83 -17.60 -13.12
C MET A 56 -8.53 -17.33 -13.86
N ALA A 57 -8.14 -16.06 -13.91
CA ALA A 57 -6.87 -15.64 -14.50
C ALA A 57 -5.92 -15.06 -13.45
N LEU A 58 -4.65 -15.47 -13.51
CA LEU A 58 -3.58 -14.88 -12.68
C LEU A 58 -3.47 -13.36 -12.88
N LEU A 59 -3.72 -12.88 -14.11
CA LEU A 59 -3.65 -11.46 -14.43
C LEU A 59 -4.73 -10.67 -13.71
N ASP A 60 -5.97 -11.17 -13.69
CA ASP A 60 -7.12 -10.47 -13.12
C ASP A 60 -6.96 -10.27 -11.62
N THR A 61 -6.49 -11.31 -10.92
CA THR A 61 -6.25 -11.23 -9.48
C THR A 61 -5.12 -10.27 -9.15
N GLN A 62 -4.03 -10.26 -9.94
CA GLN A 62 -2.97 -9.27 -9.78
C GLN A 62 -3.46 -7.84 -10.00
N LEU A 63 -4.33 -7.61 -10.98
CA LEU A 63 -4.92 -6.28 -11.22
C LEU A 63 -5.81 -5.85 -10.05
N ALA A 64 -6.65 -6.76 -9.54
CA ALA A 64 -7.48 -6.49 -8.37
C ALA A 64 -6.65 -6.14 -7.12
N MET A 65 -5.50 -6.80 -6.95
CA MET A 65 -4.57 -6.54 -5.84
C MET A 65 -3.91 -5.15 -5.87
N LEU A 66 -3.94 -4.42 -6.99
CA LEU A 66 -3.36 -3.08 -7.04
C LEU A 66 -4.11 -2.08 -6.15
N ALA A 67 -5.37 -2.37 -5.80
CA ALA A 67 -6.17 -1.61 -4.84
C ALA A 67 -6.02 -0.08 -5.03
N ASN A 68 -5.53 0.64 -4.01
CA ASN A 68 -5.36 2.09 -4.06
C ASN A 68 -4.38 2.56 -5.14
N LEU A 69 -3.41 1.74 -5.56
CA LEU A 69 -2.49 2.08 -6.66
C LEU A 69 -3.22 2.03 -8.01
N GLY A 70 -4.11 1.06 -8.19
CA GLY A 70 -5.01 0.99 -9.33
C GLY A 70 -5.92 2.22 -9.36
N SER A 71 -6.55 2.55 -8.22
CA SER A 71 -7.39 3.75 -8.10
C SER A 71 -6.62 5.04 -8.36
N ASN A 72 -5.38 5.17 -7.88
CA ASN A 72 -4.54 6.34 -8.15
C ASN A 72 -4.34 6.56 -9.66
N TYR A 73 -4.06 5.48 -10.41
CA TYR A 73 -3.94 5.57 -11.86
C TYR A 73 -5.26 5.96 -12.52
N LEU A 74 -6.37 5.31 -12.17
CA LEU A 74 -7.69 5.59 -12.75
C LEU A 74 -8.16 7.03 -12.50
N CYS A 75 -7.87 7.59 -11.32
CA CYS A 75 -8.26 8.95 -10.97
C CYS A 75 -7.34 10.04 -11.54
N SER A 76 -6.07 9.74 -11.82
CA SER A 76 -5.07 10.76 -12.17
C SER A 76 -4.45 10.60 -13.56
N GLY A 77 -4.59 9.45 -14.20
CA GLY A 77 -3.87 9.08 -15.43
C GLY A 77 -2.37 8.84 -15.23
N LYS A 78 -1.84 8.96 -14.01
CA LYS A 78 -0.41 8.84 -13.72
C LYS A 78 -0.10 7.44 -13.19
N VAL A 79 0.87 6.78 -13.79
CA VAL A 79 1.33 5.46 -13.35
C VAL A 79 2.08 5.61 -12.01
N PRO A 80 1.68 4.90 -10.94
CA PRO A 80 2.40 4.93 -9.67
C PRO A 80 3.82 4.36 -9.83
N GLY A 81 4.81 5.04 -9.27
CA GLY A 81 6.18 4.55 -9.18
C GLY A 81 6.44 3.71 -7.92
N ARG A 82 7.60 3.05 -7.87
CA ARG A 82 8.12 2.41 -6.65
C ARG A 82 8.44 3.45 -5.58
N MET A 83 8.19 3.12 -4.31
CA MET A 83 8.44 3.99 -3.15
C MET A 83 9.21 3.30 -2.01
N GLY A 84 9.80 2.14 -2.28
CA GLY A 84 10.42 1.32 -1.23
C GLY A 84 9.40 0.98 -0.15
N ASN A 85 9.77 1.22 1.10
CA ASN A 85 8.90 0.97 2.26
C ASN A 85 7.85 2.07 2.51
N ALA A 86 7.85 3.16 1.74
CA ALA A 86 6.98 4.29 2.00
C ALA A 86 5.61 4.15 1.32
N HIS A 87 4.54 4.40 2.07
CA HIS A 87 3.18 4.43 1.53
C HIS A 87 3.02 5.61 0.55
N GLN A 88 2.32 5.43 -0.56
CA GLN A 88 2.15 6.48 -1.59
C GLN A 88 1.34 7.69 -1.09
N ASN A 89 0.26 7.41 -0.36
CA ASN A 89 -0.77 8.41 -0.08
C ASN A 89 -0.83 8.83 1.40
N ILE A 90 0.03 8.29 2.28
CA ILE A 90 -0.04 8.50 3.74
C ILE A 90 1.37 8.76 4.25
N VAL A 91 1.53 9.81 5.06
CA VAL A 91 2.83 10.18 5.66
C VAL A 91 2.60 10.63 7.12
N PRO A 92 3.45 10.22 8.08
CA PRO A 92 4.47 9.18 7.95
C PRO A 92 3.84 7.78 7.95
N TYR A 93 4.12 7.01 6.91
CA TYR A 93 3.83 5.57 6.85
C TYR A 93 4.98 4.90 6.09
N GLN A 94 6.01 4.51 6.81
CA GLN A 94 7.21 3.86 6.27
C GLN A 94 8.04 3.20 7.37
N THR A 95 9.11 2.51 6.96
CA THR A 95 10.18 2.04 7.87
C THR A 95 11.12 3.21 8.22
N PHE A 96 11.56 3.25 9.48
CA PHE A 96 12.56 4.16 10.05
C PHE A 96 13.62 3.36 10.81
N GLU A 97 14.83 3.88 10.90
CA GLU A 97 15.88 3.30 11.74
C GLU A 97 15.59 3.58 13.22
N ALA A 98 15.98 2.65 14.08
CA ALA A 98 15.92 2.75 15.53
C ALA A 98 17.25 2.29 16.12
N SER A 99 17.48 2.54 17.41
CA SER A 99 18.75 2.21 18.07
C SER A 99 19.13 0.73 18.02
N ASP A 100 18.16 -0.17 17.85
CA ASP A 100 18.31 -1.62 17.91
C ASP A 100 17.75 -2.34 16.66
N GLY A 101 17.41 -1.61 15.60
CA GLY A 101 16.88 -2.20 14.37
C GLY A 101 15.99 -1.23 13.62
N HIS A 102 14.91 -1.74 13.05
CA HIS A 102 13.99 -0.97 12.23
C HIS A 102 12.59 -0.96 12.83
N LEU A 103 11.89 0.17 12.70
CA LEU A 103 10.50 0.34 13.11
C LEU A 103 9.65 0.77 11.92
N ILE A 104 8.48 0.16 11.73
CA ILE A 104 7.47 0.71 10.83
C ILE A 104 6.60 1.68 11.62
N LEU A 105 6.68 2.97 11.29
CA LEU A 105 5.78 3.99 11.82
C LEU A 105 4.64 4.20 10.82
N ALA A 106 3.41 3.88 11.25
CA ALA A 106 2.20 3.96 10.42
C ALA A 106 1.18 4.92 11.04
N VAL A 107 1.27 6.21 10.68
CA VAL A 107 0.34 7.26 11.10
C VAL A 107 -0.70 7.47 10.02
N GLY A 108 -1.86 6.85 10.18
CA GLY A 108 -2.93 6.77 9.18
C GLY A 108 -3.84 7.99 9.08
N ASN A 109 -3.83 8.89 10.07
CA ASN A 109 -4.69 10.09 10.07
C ASN A 109 -4.15 11.22 10.96
N ASP A 110 -4.76 12.39 10.85
CA ASP A 110 -4.31 13.62 11.53
C ASP A 110 -4.39 13.52 13.05
N ARG A 111 -5.42 12.84 13.60
CA ARG A 111 -5.53 12.59 15.05
C ARG A 111 -4.38 11.71 15.55
N GLN A 112 -4.00 10.69 14.79
CA GLN A 112 -2.84 9.86 15.11
C GLN A 112 -1.54 10.68 14.99
N PHE A 113 -1.44 11.58 14.01
CA PHE A 113 -0.27 12.44 13.85
C PHE A 113 -0.09 13.40 15.02
N THR A 114 -1.16 14.02 15.51
CA THR A 114 -1.09 14.87 16.72
C THR A 114 -0.56 14.10 17.92
N LYS A 115 -1.12 12.91 18.19
CA LYS A 115 -0.64 12.05 19.30
C LYS A 115 0.81 11.61 19.12
N PHE A 116 1.20 11.29 17.88
CA PHE A 116 2.58 10.95 17.57
C PHE A 116 3.52 12.14 17.86
N CYS A 117 3.16 13.35 17.45
CA CYS A 117 3.95 14.55 17.70
C CYS A 117 4.15 14.83 19.19
N GLU A 118 3.14 14.55 20.02
CA GLU A 118 3.25 14.65 21.48
C GLU A 118 4.27 13.64 22.02
N ILE A 119 4.18 12.37 21.62
CA ILE A 119 5.09 11.30 22.05
C ILE A 119 6.53 11.57 21.56
N ALA A 120 6.68 12.09 20.35
CA ALA A 120 7.97 12.43 19.74
C ALA A 120 8.60 13.71 20.34
N GLY A 121 7.94 14.38 21.29
CA GLY A 121 8.44 15.64 21.88
C GLY A 121 8.48 16.80 20.89
N ARG A 122 7.59 16.79 19.89
CA ARG A 122 7.49 17.76 18.80
C ARG A 122 6.03 18.24 18.58
N PRO A 123 5.30 18.66 19.63
CA PRO A 123 3.88 19.02 19.49
C PRO A 123 3.61 20.14 18.47
N ALA A 124 4.58 21.04 18.25
CA ALA A 124 4.47 22.12 17.26
C ALA A 124 4.29 21.61 15.82
N TRP A 125 4.75 20.40 15.49
CA TRP A 125 4.54 19.83 14.15
C TRP A 125 3.08 19.55 13.84
N ALA A 126 2.27 19.22 14.85
CA ALA A 126 0.84 18.93 14.66
C ALA A 126 0.05 20.15 14.15
N ILE A 127 0.55 21.37 14.41
CA ILE A 127 -0.06 22.64 14.00
C ILE A 127 0.72 23.36 12.90
N ASP A 128 1.88 22.83 12.49
CA ASP A 128 2.64 23.37 11.36
C ASP A 128 1.80 23.22 10.09
N PRO A 129 1.55 24.31 9.33
CA PRO A 129 0.76 24.25 8.10
C PRO A 129 1.26 23.20 7.09
N ARG A 130 2.55 22.87 7.11
CA ARG A 130 3.16 21.85 6.23
C ARG A 130 2.82 20.43 6.65
N PHE A 131 2.41 20.19 7.89
CA PHE A 131 2.21 18.84 8.46
C PHE A 131 0.83 18.61 9.09
N ALA A 132 0.02 19.65 9.25
CA ALA A 132 -1.25 19.60 9.98
C ALA A 132 -2.24 18.57 9.40
N THR A 133 -2.24 18.38 8.08
CA THR A 133 -3.09 17.38 7.40
C THR A 133 -2.26 16.35 6.64
N ASN A 134 -2.81 15.15 6.44
CA ASN A 134 -2.13 14.11 5.66
C ASN A 134 -1.77 14.59 4.24
N ALA A 135 -2.66 15.36 3.59
CA ALA A 135 -2.39 15.90 2.27
C ALA A 135 -1.15 16.81 2.29
N GLU A 136 -1.01 17.65 3.31
CA GLU A 136 0.17 18.50 3.48
C GLU A 136 1.41 17.67 3.82
N ARG A 137 1.31 16.65 4.68
CA ARG A 137 2.43 15.73 4.96
C ARG A 137 2.90 14.97 3.72
N VAL A 138 1.99 14.59 2.82
CA VAL A 138 2.34 13.97 1.54
C VAL A 138 3.08 14.97 0.65
N ARG A 139 2.61 16.21 0.53
CA ARG A 139 3.27 17.28 -0.25
C ARG A 139 4.66 17.62 0.28
N HIS A 140 4.81 17.66 1.60
CA HIS A 140 6.04 18.02 2.29
C HIS A 140 6.80 16.80 2.82
N ARG A 141 6.61 15.61 2.23
CA ARG A 141 7.26 14.36 2.65
C ARG A 141 8.77 14.51 2.77
N ALA A 142 9.40 15.13 1.76
CA ALA A 142 10.83 15.33 1.71
C ALA A 142 11.36 16.24 2.84
N VAL A 143 10.49 16.99 3.50
CA VAL A 143 10.81 17.81 4.67
C VAL A 143 10.51 17.06 5.96
N LEU A 144 9.34 16.41 6.07
CA LEU A 144 8.91 15.75 7.31
C LEU A 144 9.72 14.49 7.59
N VAL A 145 9.93 13.62 6.60
CA VAL A 145 10.53 12.30 6.80
C VAL A 145 11.95 12.40 7.39
N PRO A 146 12.86 13.24 6.88
CA PRO A 146 14.19 13.38 7.48
C PRO A 146 14.21 13.94 8.90
N LEU A 147 13.12 14.58 9.37
CA LEU A 147 13.01 15.04 10.75
C LEU A 147 12.63 13.91 11.73
N LEU A 148 12.18 12.77 11.21
CA LEU A 148 11.72 11.61 11.98
C LEU A 148 12.80 10.55 12.21
N GLU A 149 13.92 10.64 11.48
CA GLU A 149 15.16 9.87 11.72
C GLU A 149 15.95 10.49 12.88
#